data_AF-V8N5F2-F1
#
_entry.id   AF-V8N5F2-F1
#
_cell.length_a   1.000
_cell.length_b   1.000
_cell.length_c   1.000
_cell.angle_alpha   90.00
_cell.angle_beta   90.00
_cell.angle_gamma   90.00
#
_symmetry.space_group_name_H-M   'P 1'
#
loop_
_entity.id
_entity.type
_entity.pdbx_description
1 polymer ?
#
loop_
_entity_poly.entity_id
_entity_poly.type
_entity_poly.pdbx_seq_one_letter_code
_entity_poly.pdbx_strand_id
1 'polypeptide(L)'
;MFTASFSLLKDGNRYHLRCYIYQARDLLAMDKDSFSDPYAIVSFLHQSQKTVVAKNTLNPTWDQTLIFYEIEIFGAPQNVAESPPNIVIEIYDHDTYGADEFLGRCVCRPTLDYTPRLSWYPIVKGSRTAGELLAAFELIQREKMLTIAIFNAKKK
;
A
#
# COMPACT_ATOMS: atom_id res chain seq x y z
N MET A 1 37.85 -22.38 -15.77
CA MET A 1 37.36 -21.04 -15.37
C MET A 1 35.85 -21.07 -15.50
N PHE A 2 35.14 -21.07 -14.37
CA PHE A 2 33.68 -20.96 -14.38
C PHE A 2 33.34 -19.47 -14.45
N THR A 3 32.83 -19.02 -15.59
CA THR A 3 32.09 -17.76 -15.67
C THR A 3 30.72 -18.02 -15.07
N ALA A 4 30.53 -17.66 -13.80
CA ALA A 4 29.20 -17.50 -13.24
C ALA A 4 28.51 -16.38 -14.03
N SER A 5 27.55 -16.74 -14.89
CA SER A 5 26.79 -15.79 -15.67
C SER A 5 26.05 -14.82 -14.75
N PHE A 6 26.24 -13.54 -15.01
CA PHE A 6 25.62 -12.37 -14.36
C PHE A 6 24.11 -12.25 -14.65
N SER A 7 23.38 -13.37 -14.70
CA SER A 7 21.99 -13.44 -15.17
C SER A 7 20.93 -13.45 -14.06
N LEU A 8 21.29 -13.20 -12.79
CA LEU A 8 20.33 -13.23 -11.66
C LEU A 8 19.68 -11.87 -11.32
N LEU A 9 20.06 -10.78 -12.01
CA LEU A 9 19.58 -9.41 -11.69
C LEU A 9 18.35 -8.97 -12.51
N LYS A 10 17.79 -9.79 -13.40
CA LYS A 10 16.83 -9.31 -14.43
C LYS A 10 15.38 -9.74 -14.27
N ASP A 11 15.04 -10.55 -13.29
CA ASP A 11 13.64 -10.95 -13.13
C ASP A 11 13.03 -10.22 -11.94
N GLY A 12 12.16 -9.25 -12.21
CA GLY A 12 11.30 -8.69 -11.17
C GLY A 12 10.37 -9.77 -10.62
N ASN A 13 10.27 -9.82 -9.30
CA ASN A 13 9.33 -10.71 -8.63
C ASN A 13 7.96 -10.04 -8.62
N ARG A 14 6.92 -10.80 -8.97
CA ARG A 14 5.55 -10.30 -9.01
C ARG A 14 4.89 -10.49 -7.65
N TYR A 15 4.18 -9.47 -7.20
CA TYR A 15 3.45 -9.45 -5.94
C TYR A 15 2.07 -8.83 -6.14
N HIS A 16 1.17 -9.17 -5.23
CA HIS A 16 -0.04 -8.38 -5.01
C HIS A 16 0.03 -7.77 -3.61
N LEU A 17 -0.42 -6.53 -3.46
CA LEU A 17 -0.55 -5.86 -2.17
C LEU A 17 -2.04 -5.71 -1.86
N ARG A 18 -2.45 -6.18 -0.68
CA ARG A 18 -3.78 -5.92 -0.12
C ARG A 18 -3.64 -4.93 1.01
N CYS A 19 -4.35 -3.82 0.90
CA CYS A 19 -4.43 -2.78 1.91
C CYS A 19 -5.83 -2.79 2.51
N TYR A 20 -5.94 -3.28 3.74
CA TYR A 20 -7.19 -3.30 4.51
C TYR A 20 -7.30 -1.98 5.27
N ILE A 21 -8.02 -1.01 4.71
CA ILE A 21 -8.21 0.32 5.26
C ILE A 21 -9.53 0.37 6.00
N TYR A 22 -9.49 0.28 7.33
CA TYR A 22 -10.68 0.11 8.14
C TYR A 22 -11.29 1.45 8.58
N GLN A 23 -10.63 2.17 9.48
CA GLN A 23 -11.12 3.44 10.01
C GLN A 23 -9.98 4.39 10.35
N ALA A 24 -10.27 5.68 10.47
CA ALA A 24 -9.40 6.62 11.15
C ALA A 24 -10.15 7.25 12.34
N ARG A 25 -9.39 7.78 13.31
CA ARG A 25 -9.94 8.49 14.46
C ARG A 25 -9.17 9.76 14.76
N ASP A 26 -9.86 10.68 15.42
CA ASP A 26 -9.28 11.93 15.92
C ASP A 26 -8.54 12.72 14.83
N LEU A 27 -9.08 12.71 13.61
CA LEU A 27 -8.53 13.49 12.51
C LEU A 27 -8.54 14.98 12.88
N LEU A 28 -7.46 15.68 12.51
CA LEU A 28 -7.34 17.10 12.80
C LEU A 28 -8.39 17.87 11.99
N ALA A 29 -9.37 18.46 12.68
CA ALA A 29 -10.30 19.40 12.08
C ALA A 29 -9.56 20.66 11.62
N MET A 30 -9.92 21.17 10.45
CA MET A 30 -9.31 22.38 9.90
C MET A 30 -9.99 23.65 10.38
N ASP A 31 -11.32 23.64 10.55
CA ASP A 31 -12.06 24.71 11.19
C ASP A 31 -12.88 24.20 12.38
N LYS A 32 -13.09 25.06 13.37
CA LYS A 32 -13.78 24.73 14.64
C LYS A 32 -15.24 24.27 14.46
N ASP A 33 -15.83 24.57 13.31
CA ASP A 33 -17.21 24.25 12.97
C ASP A 33 -17.33 23.47 11.63
N SER A 34 -16.21 23.04 11.02
CA SER A 34 -16.27 22.31 9.75
C SER A 34 -16.37 20.80 9.94
N PHE A 35 -17.19 20.22 9.08
CA PHE A 35 -17.31 18.80 8.90
C PHE A 35 -16.39 18.40 7.75
N SER A 36 -15.42 17.51 7.99
CA SER A 36 -14.56 16.98 6.93
C SER A 36 -15.24 15.83 6.20
N ASP A 37 -14.91 15.69 4.93
CA ASP A 37 -15.26 14.60 4.02
C ASP A 37 -14.00 13.76 3.72
N PRO A 38 -13.42 13.02 4.69
CA PRO A 38 -12.10 12.40 4.51
C PRO A 38 -12.09 11.20 3.56
N TYR A 39 -11.03 11.09 2.76
CA TYR A 39 -10.64 9.90 2.02
C TYR A 39 -9.14 9.64 2.13
N ALA A 40 -8.73 8.39 1.97
CA ALA A 40 -7.33 7.99 2.00
C ALA A 40 -6.82 7.66 0.59
N ILE A 41 -5.61 8.14 0.27
CA ILE A 41 -4.82 7.71 -0.88
C ILE A 41 -3.72 6.78 -0.36
N VAL A 42 -3.71 5.55 -0.85
CA VAL A 42 -2.68 4.55 -0.56
C VAL A 42 -1.74 4.47 -1.74
N SER A 43 -0.47 4.74 -1.51
CA SER A 43 0.59 4.76 -2.51
C SER A 43 1.63 3.69 -2.19
N PHE A 44 1.96 2.88 -3.18
CA PHE A 44 2.98 1.85 -3.10
C PHE A 44 3.78 1.77 -4.40
N LEU A 45 5.10 1.96 -4.31
CA LEU A 45 5.99 2.09 -5.46
C LEU A 45 5.50 3.17 -6.45
N HIS A 46 5.08 2.77 -7.65
CA HIS A 46 4.64 3.65 -8.73
C HIS A 46 3.11 3.63 -8.93
N GLN A 47 2.35 3.06 -7.98
CA GLN A 47 0.90 2.93 -8.06
C GLN A 47 0.22 3.59 -6.85
N SER A 48 -0.98 4.11 -7.07
CA SER A 48 -1.84 4.63 -6.01
C SER A 48 -3.30 4.25 -6.24
N GLN A 49 -4.03 4.08 -5.14
CA GLN A 49 -5.48 3.87 -5.13
C GLN A 49 -6.09 4.71 -4.01
N LYS A 50 -7.37 5.05 -4.12
CA LYS A 50 -8.10 5.83 -3.12
C LYS A 50 -9.29 5.07 -2.56
N THR A 51 -9.61 5.34 -1.30
CA THR A 51 -10.88 4.91 -0.70
C THR A 51 -12.04 5.76 -1.24
N VAL A 52 -13.26 5.37 -0.89
CA VAL A 52 -14.39 6.29 -0.97
C VAL A 52 -14.22 7.45 0.01
N VAL A 53 -14.94 8.54 -0.27
CA VAL A 53 -15.09 9.68 0.63
C VAL A 53 -16.10 9.33 1.72
N ALA A 54 -15.70 9.44 2.98
CA ALA A 54 -16.61 9.37 4.12
C ALA A 54 -17.14 10.79 4.39
N LYS A 55 -18.47 10.96 4.39
CA LYS A 55 -19.11 12.27 4.50
C LYS A 55 -19.16 12.74 5.95
N ASN A 56 -18.84 14.01 6.20
CA ASN A 56 -19.13 14.73 7.42
C ASN A 56 -18.68 13.96 8.69
N THR A 57 -17.38 13.68 8.80
CA THR A 57 -16.83 12.98 9.96
C THR A 57 -15.32 13.17 10.10
N LEU A 58 -14.85 13.27 11.35
CA LEU A 58 -13.43 13.18 11.71
C LEU A 58 -13.02 11.77 12.16
N ASN A 59 -13.98 10.83 12.15
CA ASN A 59 -13.79 9.43 12.54
C ASN A 59 -14.35 8.52 11.43
N PRO A 60 -13.77 8.57 10.21
CA PRO A 60 -14.31 7.82 9.08
C PRO A 60 -14.13 6.32 9.27
N THR A 61 -15.14 5.55 8.87
CA THR A 61 -15.04 4.10 8.66
C THR A 61 -15.20 3.84 7.17
N TRP A 62 -14.13 3.43 6.51
CA TRP A 62 -14.15 3.10 5.08
C TRP A 62 -14.43 1.61 4.85
N ASP A 63 -13.92 0.75 5.73
CA ASP A 63 -13.99 -0.71 5.64
C ASP A 63 -13.73 -1.24 4.22
N GLN A 64 -12.60 -0.81 3.64
CA GLN A 64 -12.26 -1.06 2.25
C GLN A 64 -10.96 -1.83 2.09
N THR A 65 -10.96 -2.78 1.16
CA THR A 65 -9.74 -3.47 0.73
C THR A 65 -9.32 -2.94 -0.64
N LEU A 66 -8.20 -2.23 -0.69
CA LEU A 66 -7.57 -1.81 -1.95
C LEU A 66 -6.55 -2.87 -2.37
N ILE A 67 -6.65 -3.38 -3.60
CA ILE A 67 -5.81 -4.47 -4.11
C ILE A 67 -5.00 -3.98 -5.29
N PHE A 68 -3.68 -4.03 -5.16
CA PHE A 68 -2.73 -3.77 -6.24
C PHE A 68 -2.30 -5.12 -6.81
N TYR A 69 -2.73 -5.42 -8.04
CA TYR A 69 -2.55 -6.75 -8.65
C TYR A 69 -1.21 -6.95 -9.34
N GLU A 70 -0.54 -5.90 -9.83
CA GLU A 70 0.65 -6.08 -10.66
C GLU A 70 1.81 -5.26 -10.10
N ILE A 71 2.34 -5.71 -8.96
CA ILE A 71 3.51 -5.09 -8.34
C ILE A 71 4.75 -5.89 -8.74
N GLU A 72 5.71 -5.21 -9.35
CA GLU A 72 7.02 -5.77 -9.64
C GLU A 72 8.06 -5.20 -8.68
N ILE A 73 8.73 -6.07 -7.92
CA ILE A 73 9.82 -5.70 -7.01
C ILE A 73 11.09 -6.42 -7.46
N PHE A 74 12.12 -5.63 -7.76
CA PHE A 74 13.44 -6.13 -8.15
C PHE A 74 14.28 -6.49 -6.93
N GLY A 75 15.08 -7.55 -7.04
CA GLY A 75 15.92 -8.09 -5.96
C GLY A 75 15.48 -9.47 -5.51
N ALA A 76 16.27 -10.10 -4.64
CA ALA A 76 15.96 -11.42 -4.10
C ALA A 76 14.69 -11.35 -3.23
N PRO A 77 13.75 -12.33 -3.32
CA PRO A 77 12.55 -12.36 -2.47
C PRO A 77 12.85 -12.29 -0.97
N GLN A 78 13.97 -12.86 -0.54
CA GLN A 78 14.45 -12.79 0.84
C GLN A 78 14.69 -11.35 1.29
N ASN A 79 15.28 -10.50 0.45
CA ASN A 79 15.51 -9.09 0.77
C ASN A 79 14.19 -8.33 0.92
N VAL A 80 13.18 -8.68 0.11
CA VAL A 80 11.83 -8.10 0.21
C VAL A 80 11.14 -8.55 1.50
N ALA A 81 11.34 -9.79 1.92
CA ALA A 81 10.82 -10.31 3.18
C ALA A 81 11.48 -9.64 4.40
N GLU A 82 12.79 -9.43 4.36
CA GLU A 82 13.56 -8.79 5.45
C GLU A 82 13.32 -7.28 5.53
N SER A 83 13.18 -6.60 4.39
CA SER A 83 13.00 -5.16 4.30
C SER A 83 12.02 -4.80 3.19
N PRO A 84 10.70 -4.99 3.42
CA PRO A 84 9.70 -4.68 2.42
C PRO A 84 9.64 -3.16 2.17
N PRO A 85 9.34 -2.72 0.93
CA PRO A 85 9.13 -1.31 0.63
C PRO A 85 8.02 -0.70 1.49
N ASN A 86 8.14 0.60 1.78
CA ASN A 86 7.15 1.31 2.56
C ASN A 86 5.88 1.57 1.75
N ILE A 87 4.74 1.58 2.44
CA ILE A 87 3.45 2.05 1.96
C ILE A 87 3.24 3.44 2.53
N VAL A 88 2.85 4.39 1.70
CA VAL A 88 2.51 5.74 2.13
C VAL A 88 1.00 5.90 2.05
N ILE A 89 0.38 6.35 3.14
CA ILE A 89 -1.04 6.67 3.18
C ILE A 89 -1.16 8.15 3.47
N GLU A 90 -1.86 8.86 2.60
CA GLU A 90 -2.18 10.27 2.76
C GLU A 90 -3.70 10.41 2.90
N ILE A 91 -4.14 11.22 3.86
CA ILE A 91 -5.54 11.49 4.09
C ILE A 91 -5.82 12.92 3.66
N TYR A 92 -6.91 13.08 2.91
CA TYR A 92 -7.37 14.34 2.38
C TYR A 92 -8.82 14.58 2.78
N ASP A 93 -9.17 15.85 2.95
CA ASP A 93 -10.54 16.33 3.05
C ASP A 93 -11.06 16.66 1.66
N HIS A 94 -12.18 16.07 1.25
CA HIS A 94 -12.73 16.31 -0.07
C HIS A 94 -13.59 17.59 -0.09
N ASP A 95 -13.20 18.54 -0.93
CA ASP A 95 -13.94 19.79 -1.12
C ASP A 95 -14.65 19.83 -2.47
N THR A 96 -15.98 19.95 -2.47
CA THR A 96 -16.78 19.97 -3.72
C THR A 96 -16.51 21.20 -4.58
N TYR A 97 -16.21 22.34 -3.95
CA TYR A 97 -16.03 23.63 -4.62
C TYR A 97 -14.61 24.20 -4.48
N GLY A 98 -13.73 23.47 -3.81
CA GLY A 98 -12.36 23.87 -3.48
C GLY A 98 -11.33 22.85 -3.97
N ALA A 99 -10.10 23.01 -3.51
CA ALA A 99 -9.08 21.99 -3.67
C ALA A 99 -9.08 21.11 -2.42
N ASP A 100 -9.01 19.79 -2.61
CA ASP A 100 -8.95 18.84 -1.49
C ASP A 100 -7.79 19.17 -0.55
N GLU A 101 -8.08 19.22 0.76
CA GLU A 101 -7.09 19.62 1.76
C GLU A 101 -6.34 18.41 2.33
N PHE A 102 -5.01 18.49 2.39
CA PHE A 102 -4.20 17.47 3.06
C PHE A 102 -4.38 17.47 4.58
N LEU A 103 -4.90 16.38 5.14
CA LEU A 103 -5.13 16.20 6.59
C LEU A 103 -3.95 15.54 7.30
N GLY A 104 -3.17 14.71 6.61
CA GLY A 104 -1.98 14.10 7.18
C GLY A 104 -1.53 12.83 6.47
N ARG A 105 -0.42 12.27 6.92
CA ARG A 105 0.22 11.09 6.32
C ARG A 105 0.65 10.10 7.39
N CYS A 106 0.57 8.81 7.08
CA CYS A 106 1.30 7.77 7.79
C CYS A 106 2.13 6.92 6.80
N VAL A 107 3.19 6.31 7.33
CA VAL A 107 4.07 5.42 6.57
C VAL A 107 4.08 4.07 7.26
N CYS A 108 3.72 3.04 6.50
CA CYS A 108 3.54 1.68 7.00
C CYS A 108 4.46 0.72 6.23
N ARG A 109 4.60 -0.50 6.73
CA ARG A 109 5.23 -1.61 6.01
C ARG A 109 4.23 -2.76 5.88
N PRO A 110 4.17 -3.44 4.72
CA PRO A 110 3.39 -4.66 4.62
C PRO A 110 4.06 -5.79 5.38
N THR A 111 3.24 -6.74 5.83
CA THR A 111 3.73 -8.06 6.22
C THR A 111 3.62 -9.03 5.04
N LEU A 112 4.50 -10.03 5.02
CA LEU A 112 4.39 -11.20 4.14
C LEU A 112 3.73 -12.39 4.86
N ASP A 113 3.32 -12.21 6.13
CA ASP A 113 2.61 -13.22 6.91
C ASP A 113 1.18 -13.42 6.39
N TYR A 114 0.68 -14.65 6.50
CA TYR A 114 -0.67 -15.03 6.08
C TYR A 114 -1.81 -14.48 6.96
N THR A 115 -1.48 -13.82 8.08
CA THR A 115 -2.48 -13.30 9.03
C THR A 115 -2.18 -11.82 9.33
N PRO A 116 -2.46 -10.90 8.39
CA PRO A 116 -2.26 -9.47 8.63
C PRO A 116 -3.17 -9.01 9.77
N ARG A 117 -2.61 -8.24 10.71
CA ARG A 117 -3.35 -7.71 11.88
C ARG A 117 -3.60 -6.23 11.72
N LEU A 118 -4.84 -5.82 11.96
CA LEU A 118 -5.18 -4.41 12.09
C LEU A 118 -4.37 -3.77 13.21
N SER A 119 -3.71 -2.67 12.89
CA SER A 119 -2.89 -1.90 13.82
C SER A 119 -3.17 -0.41 13.63
N TRP A 120 -3.09 0.34 14.74
CA TRP A 120 -3.18 1.80 14.70
C TRP A 120 -1.84 2.39 14.26
N TYR A 121 -1.89 3.24 13.24
CA TYR A 121 -0.75 3.98 12.71
C TYR A 121 -0.97 5.47 12.93
N PRO A 122 0.00 6.18 13.54
CA PRO A 122 -0.12 7.61 13.78
C PRO A 122 -0.12 8.37 12.45
N ILE A 123 -1.08 9.28 12.30
CA ILE A 123 -1.15 10.21 11.18
C ILE A 123 -0.45 11.50 11.60
N VAL A 124 0.40 12.04 10.73
CA VAL A 124 1.21 13.23 11.01
C VAL A 124 1.00 14.28 9.91
N LYS A 125 0.77 15.53 10.31
CA LYS A 125 0.75 16.72 9.43
C LYS A 125 1.85 17.68 9.91
N GLY A 126 2.95 17.74 9.16
CA GLY A 126 4.15 18.50 9.59
C GLY A 126 4.77 17.89 10.85
N SER A 127 4.79 18.64 11.95
CA SER A 127 5.27 18.16 13.26
C SER A 127 4.13 17.78 14.23
N ARG A 128 2.87 17.85 13.78
CA ARG A 128 1.68 17.61 14.62
C ARG A 128 1.10 16.23 14.36
N THR A 129 0.68 15.57 15.44
CA THR A 129 -0.22 14.43 15.35
C THR A 129 -1.56 14.89 14.79
N ALA A 130 -2.09 14.17 13.80
CA ALA A 130 -3.30 14.50 13.06
C ALA A 130 -4.29 13.32 13.01
N GLY A 131 -4.30 12.51 14.09
CA GLY A 131 -5.15 11.35 14.26
C GLY A 131 -4.39 10.03 14.14
N GLU A 132 -5.16 8.94 14.06
CA GLU A 132 -4.62 7.58 13.85
C GLU A 132 -5.44 6.82 12.81
N LEU A 133 -4.78 5.99 12.00
CA LEU A 133 -5.37 5.10 11.00
C LEU A 133 -5.32 3.65 11.51
N LEU A 134 -6.45 2.97 11.55
CA LEU A 134 -6.52 1.52 11.75
C LEU A 134 -6.49 0.82 10.39
N ALA A 135 -5.40 0.11 10.11
CA ALA A 135 -5.22 -0.59 8.84
C ALA A 135 -4.38 -1.86 9.00
N ALA A 136 -4.36 -2.68 7.95
CA ALA A 136 -3.42 -3.79 7.80
C ALA A 136 -2.96 -3.89 6.34
N PHE A 137 -1.76 -4.43 6.13
CA PHE A 137 -1.13 -4.47 4.82
C PHE A 137 -0.45 -5.81 4.59
N GLU A 138 -0.82 -6.49 3.51
CA GLU A 138 -0.35 -7.83 3.19
C GLU A 138 0.27 -7.85 1.79
N LEU A 139 1.56 -8.19 1.69
CA LEU A 139 2.28 -8.31 0.44
C LEU A 139 2.45 -9.80 0.10
N ILE A 140 1.79 -10.23 -0.97
CA ILE A 140 1.68 -11.64 -1.35
C ILE A 140 2.53 -11.89 -2.59
N GLN A 141 3.54 -12.75 -2.48
CA GLN A 141 4.34 -13.14 -3.65
C GLN A 141 3.50 -13.99 -4.59
N ARG A 142 3.53 -13.66 -5.88
CA ARG A 142 2.94 -14.47 -6.94
C ARG A 142 4.00 -15.42 -7.46
N GLU A 143 3.64 -16.68 -7.66
CA GLU A 143 4.53 -17.63 -8.31
C GLU A 143 4.92 -17.10 -9.70
N LYS A 144 6.19 -17.22 -10.06
CA LYS A 144 6.59 -17.06 -11.46
C LYS A 144 5.85 -18.13 -12.24
N MET A 145 5.05 -17.72 -13.21
CA MET A 145 4.47 -18.63 -14.18
C MET A 145 5.65 -19.37 -14.83
N LEU A 146 5.84 -20.65 -14.49
CA LEU A 146 6.87 -21.47 -15.11
C LEU A 146 6.48 -21.58 -16.57
N THR A 147 7.09 -20.78 -17.43
CA THR A 147 7.06 -21.04 -18.88
C THR A 147 7.69 -22.41 -19.05
N ILE A 148 6.84 -23.44 -19.20
CA ILE A 148 7.28 -24.77 -19.61
C ILE A 148 7.94 -24.56 -20.97
N ALA A 149 9.27 -24.49 -20.98
CA ALA A 149 10.04 -24.57 -22.20
C ALA A 149 9.77 -25.98 -22.76
N ILE A 150 8.79 -26.09 -23.66
CA ILE A 150 8.61 -27.28 -24.48
C ILE A 150 9.83 -27.35 -25.38
N PHE A 151 10.89 -28.02 -24.90
CA PHE A 151 11.95 -28.52 -25.74
C PHE A 151 11.34 -29.60 -26.62
N ASN A 152 10.90 -29.20 -27.82
CA ASN A 152 10.70 -30.13 -28.92
C ASN A 152 12.08 -30.68 -29.32
N ALA A 153 12.52 -31.70 -28.61
CA ALA A 153 13.55 -32.60 -29.10
C ALA A 153 12.97 -33.28 -30.35
N LYS A 154 13.30 -32.76 -31.54
CA LYS A 154 13.12 -33.51 -32.78
C LYS A 154 13.96 -34.77 -32.66
N LYS A 155 13.30 -35.90 -32.40
CA LYS A 155 13.86 -37.24 -32.55
C LYS A 155 14.20 -37.44 -34.03
N LYS A 156 15.45 -37.89 -34.24
CA LYS A 156 16.04 -38.62 -35.38
C LYS A 156 15.58 -38.26 -36.80
#